data_AF-A0A962CGW1-F1
#
_entry.id   AF-A0A962CGW1-F1
#
_cell.length_a   1.000
_cell.length_b   1.000
_cell.length_c   1.000
_cell.angle_alpha   90.00
_cell.angle_beta   90.00
_cell.angle_gamma   90.00
#
_symmetry.space_group_name_H-M   'P 1'
#
loop_
_entity.id
_entity.type
_entity.pdbx_description
1 polymer ?
#
loop_
_entity_poly.entity_id
_entity_poly.type
_entity_poly.pdbx_seq_one_letter_code
_entity_poly.pdbx_strand_id
1 'polypeptide(L)'
;MPGTENVNKQRNLGGALGIVVLLFALAYRFFPGILHVEPQTQVQTSTTAPMARKPWVAEQSAPLLIRDAGEQPIVGTTLAEAIAMGPPAPVTKEVAGLLKNARKLEDDGKLFDPPDNNAVGLYRQVLEQDPNNPAALDALARIGGAVRDWSLAALERGDEAEAQRYAGL
;
A
#
# COMPACT_ATOMS: atom_id res chain seq x y z
N MET A 1 57.48 -18.39 -35.05
CA MET A 1 56.40 -19.16 -34.39
C MET A 1 55.25 -18.20 -34.09
N PRO A 2 54.07 -18.35 -34.72
CA PRO A 2 52.93 -17.44 -34.51
C PRO A 2 51.79 -18.06 -33.67
N GLY A 3 51.35 -17.27 -32.67
CA GLY A 3 49.96 -17.01 -32.25
C GLY A 3 48.96 -18.14 -32.00
N THR A 4 48.73 -18.47 -30.73
CA THR A 4 47.50 -19.18 -30.27
C THR A 4 46.77 -18.45 -29.13
N GLU A 5 46.91 -17.13 -29.01
CA GLU A 5 46.32 -16.36 -27.90
C GLU A 5 44.85 -15.92 -28.13
N ASN A 6 44.28 -16.17 -29.32
CA ASN A 6 42.98 -15.62 -29.69
C ASN A 6 41.76 -16.55 -29.46
N VAL A 7 41.96 -17.81 -29.06
CA VAL A 7 40.86 -18.80 -29.02
C VAL A 7 39.98 -18.65 -27.78
N ASN A 8 40.45 -17.98 -26.72
CA ASN A 8 39.77 -17.98 -25.43
C ASN A 8 38.79 -16.81 -25.20
N LYS A 9 38.57 -15.93 -26.19
CA LYS A 9 37.62 -14.80 -26.06
C LYS A 9 36.25 -15.04 -26.70
N GLN A 10 36.11 -16.05 -27.56
CA GLN A 10 34.87 -16.26 -28.34
C GLN A 10 33.74 -16.95 -27.56
N ARG A 11 34.03 -17.59 -26.41
CA ARG A 11 33.06 -18.46 -25.71
C ARG A 11 32.22 -17.77 -24.63
N ASN A 12 32.38 -16.46 -24.44
CA ASN A 12 31.72 -15.74 -23.36
C ASN A 12 30.55 -14.85 -23.83
N LEU A 13 30.31 -14.73 -25.14
CA LEU A 13 29.21 -13.89 -25.64
C LEU A 13 27.83 -14.55 -25.53
N GLY A 14 27.73 -15.88 -25.73
CA GLY A 14 26.43 -16.57 -25.76
C GLY A 14 25.75 -16.66 -24.39
N GLY A 15 26.51 -16.83 -23.32
CA GLY A 15 25.96 -16.93 -21.96
C GLY A 15 25.44 -15.60 -21.41
N ALA A 16 26.11 -14.49 -21.74
CA ALA A 16 25.71 -13.16 -21.29
C ALA A 16 24.35 -12.74 -21.89
N LEU A 17 24.13 -13.01 -23.18
CA LEU A 17 22.84 -12.71 -23.83
C LEU A 17 21.68 -13.51 -23.22
N GLY A 18 21.89 -14.79 -22.91
CA GLY A 18 20.87 -15.62 -22.26
C GLY A 18 20.49 -15.10 -20.87
N ILE A 19 21.48 -14.69 -20.07
CA ILE A 19 21.24 -14.11 -18.73
C ILE A 19 20.46 -12.80 -18.83
N VAL A 20 20.80 -11.93 -19.78
CA VAL A 20 20.10 -10.64 -19.96
C VAL A 20 18.63 -10.85 -20.33
N VAL A 21 18.31 -11.76 -21.26
CA VAL A 21 16.93 -12.06 -21.65
C VAL A 21 16.15 -12.69 -20.49
N LEU A 22 16.78 -13.57 -19.72
CA LEU A 22 16.15 -14.24 -18.58
C LEU A 22 15.86 -13.25 -17.44
N LEU A 23 16.76 -12.31 -17.17
CA LEU A 23 16.54 -11.22 -16.22
C LEU A 23 15.41 -10.28 -16.68
N PHE A 24 15.38 -9.93 -17.97
CA PHE A 24 14.31 -9.10 -18.53
C PHE A 24 12.94 -9.79 -18.46
N ALA A 25 12.88 -11.09 -18.79
CA ALA A 25 11.66 -11.88 -18.68
C ALA A 25 11.18 -12.02 -17.23
N LEU A 26 12.11 -12.15 -16.27
CA LEU A 26 11.78 -12.21 -14.85
C LEU A 26 11.27 -10.86 -14.33
N ALA A 27 11.89 -9.75 -14.75
CA ALA A 27 11.42 -8.40 -14.45
C ALA A 27 10.01 -8.16 -15.02
N TYR A 28 9.76 -8.58 -16.27
CA TYR A 28 8.42 -8.50 -16.87
C TYR A 28 7.39 -9.41 -16.16
N ARG A 29 7.83 -10.57 -15.66
CA ARG A 29 6.98 -11.55 -14.96
C ARG A 29 6.56 -11.11 -13.55
N PHE A 30 7.44 -10.41 -12.83
CA PHE A 30 7.23 -9.99 -11.43
C PHE A 30 6.78 -8.53 -11.28
N PHE A 31 7.06 -7.67 -12.27
CA PHE A 31 6.68 -6.25 -12.25
C PHE A 31 5.86 -5.85 -13.50
N PRO A 32 4.68 -6.45 -13.74
CA PRO A 32 3.85 -6.08 -14.89
C PRO A 32 3.27 -4.66 -14.84
N GLY A 33 3.43 -3.92 -13.72
CA GLY A 33 2.76 -2.65 -13.43
C GLY A 33 3.58 -1.35 -13.50
N ILE A 34 4.91 -1.40 -13.71
CA ILE A 34 5.80 -0.19 -13.68
C ILE A 34 5.67 0.76 -14.89
N LEU A 35 4.72 0.53 -15.80
CA LEU A 35 4.44 1.48 -16.91
C LEU A 35 3.24 2.41 -16.66
N HIS A 36 2.56 2.32 -15.52
CA HIS A 36 1.57 3.33 -15.14
C HIS A 36 2.30 4.53 -14.50
N VAL A 37 2.84 5.40 -15.35
CA VAL A 37 3.17 6.77 -14.96
C VAL A 37 1.85 7.51 -14.81
N GLU A 38 1.29 7.48 -13.61
CA GLU A 38 0.27 8.45 -13.25
C GLU A 38 0.98 9.81 -13.18
N PRO A 39 0.57 10.83 -13.97
CA PRO A 39 1.14 12.15 -13.84
C PRO A 39 0.82 12.65 -12.44
N GLN A 40 1.79 12.52 -11.54
CA GLN A 40 1.79 13.15 -10.23
C GLN A 40 1.70 14.66 -10.49
N THR A 41 0.48 15.17 -10.47
CA THR A 41 0.22 16.61 -10.47
C THR A 41 0.70 17.07 -9.11
N GLN A 42 1.96 17.49 -9.05
CA GLN A 42 2.60 18.02 -7.86
C GLN A 42 1.80 19.25 -7.42
N VAL A 43 0.87 19.04 -6.48
CA VAL A 43 0.18 20.14 -5.80
C VAL A 43 1.27 20.86 -5.02
N GLN A 44 1.75 21.96 -5.60
CA GLN A 44 2.68 22.85 -4.96
C GLN A 44 2.02 23.33 -3.67
N THR A 45 2.44 22.76 -2.53
CA THR A 45 2.14 23.33 -1.22
C THR A 45 3.02 24.57 -1.09
N SER A 46 2.61 25.65 -1.75
CA SER A 46 3.06 27.00 -1.42
C SER A 46 2.54 27.29 -0.01
N THR A 47 3.31 26.87 0.99
CA THR A 47 3.09 27.23 2.39
C THR A 47 3.38 28.73 2.55
N THR A 48 2.40 29.55 2.17
CA THR A 48 2.30 30.92 2.67
C THR A 48 1.61 30.83 4.03
N ALA A 49 2.38 31.03 5.09
CA ALA A 49 1.91 30.99 6.46
C ALA A 49 0.74 31.97 6.68
N PRO A 50 -0.41 31.54 7.24
CA PRO A 50 -1.41 32.47 7.73
C PRO A 50 -0.99 32.91 9.14
N MET A 51 -0.52 34.16 9.26
CA MET A 51 -0.46 34.84 10.55
C MET A 51 -1.87 34.93 11.15
N ALA A 52 -2.05 34.21 12.26
CA ALA A 52 -2.95 34.47 13.38
C ALA A 52 -4.33 35.08 13.09
N ARG A 53 -5.40 34.25 13.08
CA ARG A 53 -6.71 34.65 13.61
C ARG A 53 -7.38 33.51 14.38
N LYS A 54 -7.98 33.89 15.51
CA LYS A 54 -8.56 33.06 16.57
C LYS A 54 -9.73 32.18 16.09
N PRO A 55 -9.96 31.01 16.71
CA PRO A 55 -11.02 30.08 16.34
C PRO A 55 -12.34 30.53 17.00
N TRP A 56 -13.46 30.24 16.36
CA TRP A 56 -14.84 30.54 16.76
C TRP A 56 -15.36 31.95 16.44
N VAL A 57 -15.71 32.11 15.16
CA VAL A 57 -16.81 32.95 14.71
C VAL A 57 -17.60 32.12 13.71
N ALA A 58 -18.72 31.55 14.15
CA ALA A 58 -19.75 31.03 13.26
C ALA A 58 -20.58 32.24 12.81
N GLU A 59 -20.13 32.94 11.78
CA GLU A 59 -20.81 34.14 11.30
C GLU A 59 -21.11 34.05 9.81
N GLN A 60 -22.42 33.92 9.57
CA GLN A 60 -23.16 34.45 8.44
C GLN A 60 -22.96 33.78 7.07
N SER A 61 -23.88 32.85 6.85
CA SER A 61 -24.67 32.73 5.63
C SER A 61 -25.00 34.09 5.00
N ALA A 62 -24.47 34.33 3.79
CA ALA A 62 -25.06 35.20 2.77
C ALA A 62 -24.46 34.86 1.39
N PRO A 63 -25.15 35.22 0.29
CA PRO A 63 -26.07 34.39 -0.47
C PRO A 63 -25.41 33.74 -1.69
N LEU A 64 -26.15 32.83 -2.33
CA LEU A 64 -25.88 32.22 -3.62
C LEU A 64 -25.58 33.29 -4.68
N LEU A 65 -24.30 33.66 -4.85
CA LEU A 65 -23.81 34.14 -6.12
C LEU A 65 -23.27 32.92 -6.84
N ILE A 66 -24.03 32.46 -7.82
CA ILE A 66 -23.61 31.49 -8.83
C ILE A 66 -22.36 32.09 -9.48
N ARG A 67 -21.20 31.72 -8.93
CA ARG A 67 -19.91 31.91 -9.56
C ARG A 67 -19.67 30.60 -10.30
N ASP A 68 -20.01 30.66 -11.58
CA ASP A 68 -19.52 29.76 -12.62
C ASP A 68 -17.98 29.77 -12.55
N ALA A 69 -17.43 28.82 -11.79
CA ALA A 69 -16.00 28.64 -11.56
C ALA A 69 -15.77 27.19 -11.14
N GLY A 70 -15.95 26.29 -12.11
CA GLY A 70 -15.41 24.94 -12.12
C GLY A 70 -15.54 24.18 -10.82
N GLU A 71 -16.70 23.56 -10.60
CA GLU A 71 -16.87 22.42 -9.69
C GLU A 71 -15.72 21.42 -9.83
N GLN A 72 -14.69 21.57 -9.00
CA GLN A 72 -13.87 20.43 -8.62
C GLN A 72 -14.59 19.78 -7.44
N PRO A 73 -15.21 18.62 -7.65
CA PRO A 73 -15.96 17.95 -6.61
C PRO A 73 -15.00 17.62 -5.47
N ILE A 74 -15.42 17.99 -4.26
CA ILE A 74 -14.93 17.37 -3.02
C ILE A 74 -14.85 15.86 -3.25
N VAL A 75 -13.63 15.31 -3.31
CA VAL A 75 -13.38 13.86 -3.43
C VAL A 75 -13.65 13.20 -2.08
N GLY A 76 -14.90 13.28 -1.63
CA GLY A 76 -15.54 12.14 -1.00
C GLY A 76 -16.24 11.39 -2.11
N THR A 77 -16.16 10.06 -2.12
CA THR A 77 -16.83 9.18 -3.09
C THR A 77 -18.18 9.77 -3.46
N THR A 78 -18.30 10.34 -4.67
CA THR A 78 -19.54 10.98 -5.06
C THR A 78 -20.63 9.91 -5.04
N LEU A 79 -21.86 10.25 -4.66
CA LEU A 79 -22.95 9.29 -4.64
C LEU A 79 -23.12 8.61 -6.00
N ALA A 80 -22.83 9.33 -7.10
CA ALA A 80 -22.80 8.78 -8.45
C ALA A 80 -21.71 7.70 -8.63
N GLU A 81 -20.52 7.91 -8.07
CA GLU A 81 -19.42 6.93 -8.08
C GLU A 81 -19.71 5.73 -7.18
N ALA A 82 -20.34 5.95 -6.02
CA ALA A 82 -20.81 4.89 -5.13
C ALA A 82 -21.89 4.01 -5.79
N ILE A 83 -22.80 4.62 -6.57
CA ILE A 83 -23.82 3.89 -7.34
C ILE A 83 -23.19 3.15 -8.52
N ALA A 84 -22.18 3.74 -9.19
CA ALA A 84 -21.45 3.12 -10.30
C ALA A 84 -20.61 1.91 -9.86
N MET A 85 -20.08 1.92 -8.64
CA MET A 85 -19.39 0.76 -8.03
C MET A 85 -20.34 -0.39 -7.66
N GLY A 86 -21.66 -0.21 -7.80
CA GLY A 86 -22.67 -1.16 -7.36
C GLY A 86 -22.83 -1.17 -5.83
N PRO A 87 -23.85 -1.87 -5.30
CA PRO A 87 -23.96 -2.08 -3.86
C PRO A 87 -22.63 -2.66 -3.35
N PRO A 88 -22.05 -2.17 -2.24
CA PRO A 88 -20.90 -2.83 -1.63
C PRO A 88 -21.24 -4.32 -1.48
N ALA A 89 -20.31 -5.19 -1.88
CA ALA A 89 -20.50 -6.63 -1.81
C ALA A 89 -21.11 -6.96 -0.44
N PRO A 90 -22.21 -7.75 -0.38
CA PRO A 90 -22.90 -7.99 0.87
C PRO A 90 -21.90 -8.58 1.85
N VAL A 91 -21.59 -7.82 2.92
CA VAL A 91 -20.85 -8.35 4.06
C VAL A 91 -21.71 -9.47 4.62
N THR A 92 -21.34 -10.71 4.26
CA THR A 92 -22.01 -11.87 4.81
C THR A 92 -21.87 -11.79 6.33
N LYS A 93 -22.86 -12.29 7.08
CA LYS A 93 -22.78 -12.29 8.56
C LYS A 93 -21.48 -12.93 9.06
N GLU A 94 -20.92 -13.85 8.27
CA GLU A 94 -19.63 -14.50 8.48
C GLU A 94 -18.46 -13.52 8.37
N VAL A 95 -18.35 -12.75 7.28
CA VAL A 95 -17.31 -11.71 7.12
C VAL A 95 -17.36 -10.69 8.26
N ALA A 96 -18.55 -10.26 8.65
CA ALA A 96 -18.71 -9.32 9.77
C ALA A 96 -18.24 -9.94 11.11
N GLY A 97 -18.47 -11.23 11.32
CA GLY A 97 -17.98 -11.97 12.49
C GLY A 97 -16.45 -12.09 12.50
N LEU A 98 -15.85 -12.41 11.35
CA LEU A 98 -14.39 -12.50 11.20
C LEU A 98 -13.73 -11.15 11.45
N LEU A 99 -14.24 -10.06 10.86
CA LEU A 99 -13.73 -8.70 11.10
C LEU A 99 -13.79 -8.31 12.57
N LYS A 100 -14.88 -8.65 13.26
CA LYS A 100 -15.02 -8.38 14.70
C LYS A 100 -13.99 -9.14 15.52
N ASN A 101 -13.74 -10.41 15.20
CA ASN A 101 -12.74 -11.22 15.87
C ASN A 101 -11.32 -10.74 15.58
N ALA A 102 -11.03 -10.35 14.34
CA ALA A 102 -9.75 -9.79 13.92
C ALA A 102 -9.42 -8.52 14.72
N ARG A 103 -10.38 -7.59 14.81
CA ARG A 103 -10.22 -6.36 15.60
C ARG A 103 -9.95 -6.65 17.06
N LYS A 104 -10.65 -7.63 17.65
CA LYS A 104 -10.38 -8.05 19.03
C LYS A 104 -8.95 -8.56 19.21
N LEU A 105 -8.41 -9.31 18.26
CA LEU A 105 -7.01 -9.75 18.31
C LEU A 105 -6.02 -8.59 18.17
N GLU A 106 -6.35 -7.56 17.38
CA GLU A 106 -5.55 -6.33 17.34
C GLU A 106 -5.56 -5.60 18.69
N ASP A 107 -6.73 -5.42 19.29
CA ASP A 107 -6.88 -4.79 20.61
C ASP A 107 -6.13 -5.58 21.71
N ASP A 108 -6.09 -6.91 21.59
CA ASP A 108 -5.32 -7.80 22.47
C ASP A 108 -3.80 -7.79 22.16
N GLY A 109 -3.34 -7.05 21.14
CA GLY A 109 -1.94 -6.97 20.72
C GLY A 109 -1.43 -8.19 19.92
N LYS A 110 -2.33 -9.13 19.58
CA LYS A 110 -2.03 -10.35 18.83
C LYS A 110 -2.08 -10.10 17.33
N LEU A 111 -1.23 -9.18 16.86
CA LEU A 111 -1.25 -8.72 15.47
C LEU A 111 -0.86 -9.83 14.49
N PHE A 112 0.25 -10.50 14.77
CA PHE A 112 0.83 -11.56 13.92
C PHE A 112 1.37 -12.75 14.73
N ASP A 113 1.47 -12.63 16.06
CA ASP A 113 1.83 -13.69 16.99
C ASP A 113 0.62 -14.02 17.88
N PRO A 114 0.34 -15.32 18.16
CA PRO A 114 0.97 -16.53 17.62
C PRO A 114 0.57 -16.82 16.15
N PRO A 115 1.31 -17.68 15.41
CA PRO A 115 1.06 -17.94 13.99
C PRO A 115 -0.32 -18.54 13.69
N ASP A 116 -0.88 -19.33 14.61
CA ASP A 116 -2.17 -20.00 14.43
C ASP A 116 -3.38 -19.08 14.67
N ASN A 117 -3.24 -18.01 15.46
CA ASN A 117 -4.37 -17.18 15.88
C ASN A 117 -3.97 -15.73 16.14
N ASN A 118 -3.94 -14.97 15.05
CA ASN A 118 -3.57 -13.55 15.06
C ASN A 118 -4.50 -12.73 14.15
N ALA A 119 -4.46 -11.41 14.30
CA ALA A 119 -5.29 -10.48 13.56
C ALA A 119 -5.05 -10.57 12.05
N VAL A 120 -3.79 -10.64 11.60
CA VAL A 120 -3.41 -10.74 10.19
C VAL A 120 -4.06 -11.96 9.53
N GLY A 121 -4.03 -13.12 10.19
CA GLY A 121 -4.64 -14.36 9.71
C GLY A 121 -6.15 -14.22 9.51
N LEU A 122 -6.85 -13.62 10.48
CA LEU A 122 -8.29 -13.38 10.35
C LEU A 122 -8.62 -12.35 9.25
N TYR A 123 -7.82 -11.30 9.08
CA TYR A 123 -8.02 -10.36 7.97
C TYR A 123 -7.76 -11.00 6.61
N ARG A 124 -6.76 -11.87 6.50
CA ARG A 124 -6.55 -12.66 5.27
C ARG A 124 -7.74 -13.56 4.97
N GLN A 125 -8.31 -14.20 5.99
CA GLN A 125 -9.51 -15.03 5.83
C GLN A 125 -10.73 -14.20 5.38
N VAL A 126 -10.86 -12.95 5.85
CA VAL A 126 -11.87 -12.02 5.32
C VAL A 126 -11.64 -11.77 3.83
N LEU A 127 -10.40 -11.55 3.39
CA LEU A 127 -10.07 -11.31 1.98
C LEU A 127 -10.23 -12.57 1.09
N GLU A 128 -10.14 -13.77 1.66
CA GLU A 128 -10.49 -15.00 0.93
C GLU A 128 -11.99 -15.06 0.61
N GLN A 129 -12.85 -14.50 1.48
CA GLN A 129 -14.29 -14.44 1.27
C GLN A 129 -14.73 -13.21 0.48
N ASP A 130 -14.10 -12.07 0.74
CA ASP A 130 -14.36 -10.77 0.12
C ASP A 130 -13.01 -10.09 -0.23
N PRO A 131 -12.47 -10.36 -1.43
CA PRO A 131 -11.16 -9.87 -1.84
C PRO A 131 -11.04 -8.35 -1.89
N ASN A 132 -12.16 -7.63 -1.98
CA ASN A 132 -12.20 -6.17 -2.05
C ASN A 132 -12.69 -5.53 -0.74
N ASN A 133 -12.64 -6.27 0.38
CA ASN A 133 -13.09 -5.75 1.66
C ASN A 133 -12.18 -4.58 2.12
N PRO A 134 -12.69 -3.33 2.14
CA PRO A 134 -11.84 -2.18 2.43
C PRO A 134 -11.31 -2.21 3.87
N ALA A 135 -12.07 -2.77 4.82
CA ALA A 135 -11.65 -2.82 6.23
C ALA A 135 -10.48 -3.79 6.44
N ALA A 136 -10.49 -4.95 5.79
CA ALA A 136 -9.40 -5.91 5.90
C ALA A 136 -8.13 -5.45 5.16
N LEU A 137 -8.30 -4.84 3.97
CA LEU A 137 -7.17 -4.26 3.22
C LEU A 137 -6.48 -3.15 4.02
N ASP A 138 -7.26 -2.21 4.57
CA ASP A 138 -6.75 -1.12 5.41
C ASP A 138 -6.03 -1.64 6.65
N ALA A 139 -6.62 -2.61 7.37
CA ALA A 139 -6.01 -3.19 8.55
C ALA A 139 -4.65 -3.85 8.24
N LEU A 140 -4.57 -4.66 7.19
CA LEU A 140 -3.31 -5.31 6.80
C LEU A 140 -2.24 -4.28 6.38
N ALA A 141 -2.63 -3.22 5.66
CA ALA A 141 -1.71 -2.15 5.28
C ALA A 141 -1.14 -1.44 6.52
N ARG A 142 -1.99 -1.12 7.51
CA ARG A 142 -1.54 -0.50 8.77
C ARG A 142 -0.61 -1.40 9.56
N ILE A 143 -0.98 -2.67 9.75
CA ILE A 143 -0.18 -3.63 10.50
C ILE A 143 1.19 -3.82 9.82
N GLY A 144 1.20 -4.02 8.50
CA GLY A 144 2.45 -4.17 7.74
C GLY A 144 3.35 -2.93 7.82
N GLY A 145 2.76 -1.73 7.80
CA GLY A 145 3.47 -0.48 8.04
C GLY A 145 4.13 -0.44 9.43
N ALA A 146 3.37 -0.74 10.48
CA ALA A 146 3.87 -0.78 11.85
C ALA A 146 5.02 -1.80 12.03
N VAL A 147 4.89 -3.00 11.44
CA VAL A 147 5.95 -4.03 11.51
C VAL A 147 7.23 -3.56 10.83
N ARG A 148 7.13 -2.89 9.68
CA ARG A 148 8.30 -2.26 9.04
C ARG A 148 8.95 -1.24 9.96
N ASP A 149 8.17 -0.31 10.50
CA ASP A 149 8.70 0.74 11.37
C ASP A 149 9.39 0.14 12.61
N TRP A 150 8.82 -0.91 13.21
CA TRP A 150 9.44 -1.63 14.32
C TRP A 150 10.72 -2.36 13.92
N SER A 151 10.76 -2.96 12.74
CA SER A 151 11.97 -3.59 12.20
C SER A 151 13.08 -2.56 12.01
N LEU A 152 12.79 -1.41 11.41
CA LEU A 152 13.75 -0.33 11.24
C LEU A 152 14.24 0.20 12.59
N ALA A 153 13.33 0.44 13.54
CA ALA A 153 13.69 0.92 14.88
C ALA A 153 14.53 -0.09 15.68
N ALA A 154 14.34 -1.39 15.45
CA ALA A 154 15.19 -2.43 16.04
C ALA A 154 16.60 -2.43 15.42
N LEU A 155 16.71 -2.28 14.10
CA LEU A 155 18.00 -2.14 13.41
C LEU A 155 18.78 -0.90 13.89
N GLU A 156 18.10 0.23 14.05
CA GLU A 156 18.72 1.47 14.57
C GLU A 156 19.24 1.32 16.00
N ARG A 157 18.57 0.51 16.83
CA ARG A 157 19.02 0.16 18.18
C ARG A 157 20.15 -0.88 18.20
N GLY A 158 20.47 -1.48 17.05
CA GLY A 158 21.41 -2.61 16.95
C GLY A 158 20.84 -3.92 17.50
N ASP A 159 19.52 -4.00 17.70
CA ASP A 159 18.84 -5.22 18.13
C ASP A 159 18.42 -6.05 16.92
N GLU A 160 19.41 -6.72 16.33
CA GLU A 160 19.23 -7.59 15.16
C GLU A 160 18.24 -8.74 15.42
N ALA A 161 18.16 -9.21 16.67
CA ALA A 161 17.24 -10.30 17.04
C ALA A 161 15.79 -9.83 16.95
N GLU A 162 15.48 -8.65 17.48
CA GLU A 162 14.15 -8.06 17.41
C GLU A 162 13.78 -7.66 15.97
N ALA A 163 14.75 -7.13 15.21
CA ALA A 163 14.55 -6.80 13.80
C ALA A 163 14.21 -8.05 12.95
N GLN A 164 14.91 -9.17 13.19
CA GLN A 164 14.66 -10.44 12.51
C GLN A 164 13.30 -11.03 12.84
N ARG A 165 12.79 -10.83 14.07
CA ARG A 165 11.43 -11.24 14.42
C ARG A 165 10.39 -10.52 13.58
N TYR A 166 10.56 -9.22 13.36
CA TYR A 166 9.65 -8.43 12.53
C TYR A 166 9.81 -8.69 11.03
N ALA A 167 11.01 -9.05 10.57
CA ALA A 167 11.29 -9.32 9.16
C ALA A 167 10.76 -10.68 8.66
N GLY A 168 10.46 -11.62 9.57
CA GLY A 168 10.00 -12.98 9.24
C GLY A 168 8.48 -13.13 9.08
N LEU A 169 7.73 -12.03 9.12
CA LEU A 169 6.26 -11.97 9.07
C LEU A 169 5.75 -11.62 7.67
#